data_AF-A0A2W5SUP8-F1
#
_entry.id   AF-A0A2W5SUP8-F1
#
_cell.length_a   1.000
_cell.length_b   1.000
_cell.length_c   1.000
_cell.angle_alpha   90.00
_cell.angle_beta   90.00
_cell.angle_gamma   90.00
#
_symmetry.space_group_name_H-M   'P 1'
#
loop_
_entity.id
_entity.type
_entity.pdbx_description
1 polymer ?
#
loop_
_entity_poly.entity_id
_entity_poly.type
_entity_poly.pdbx_seq_one_letter_code
_entity_poly.pdbx_strand_id
1 'polypeptide(L)'
;MEIIFEQAQLVNQLLSILYGLLALSVIIAIVGIINTLALSIVERRQEIGMLRAVGMVRGQVRRMITLESIQLSLYGAIIGVNIGLYIGWMFMNVMKTQGITQIVIPWEHIIAMLIASAVVGIIAAVWPGIRASRISPLDVIAD
;
A
#
# COMPACT_ATOMS: atom_id res chain seq x y z
N MET A 1 -2.94 -22.88 36.38
CA MET A 1 -1.79 -22.41 35.58
C MET A 1 -1.86 -22.97 34.16
N GLU A 2 -2.20 -24.26 34.00
CA GLU A 2 -2.41 -24.95 32.71
C GLU A 2 -3.43 -24.26 31.76
N ILE A 3 -4.59 -23.82 32.28
CA ILE A 3 -5.64 -23.13 31.48
C ILE A 3 -5.16 -21.79 30.87
N ILE A 4 -4.26 -21.07 31.52
CA ILE A 4 -3.77 -19.77 31.02
C ILE A 4 -2.80 -19.98 29.84
N PHE A 5 -1.98 -21.03 29.89
CA PHE A 5 -1.10 -21.41 28.78
C PHE A 5 -1.91 -21.89 27.57
N GLU A 6 -2.98 -22.65 27.80
CA GLU A 6 -3.87 -23.13 26.74
C GLU A 6 -4.59 -21.97 26.04
N GLN A 7 -5.12 -20.99 26.80
CA GLN A 7 -5.74 -19.80 26.23
C GLN A 7 -4.75 -18.89 25.50
N ALA A 8 -3.54 -18.69 26.05
CA ALA A 8 -2.50 -17.92 25.38
C ALA A 8 -2.07 -18.56 24.05
N GLN A 9 -2.01 -19.89 23.99
CA GLN A 9 -1.67 -20.63 22.78
C GLN A 9 -2.75 -20.49 21.70
N LEU A 10 -4.03 -20.58 22.07
CA LEU A 10 -5.14 -20.34 21.14
C LEU A 10 -5.14 -18.91 20.58
N VAL A 11 -4.93 -17.90 21.42
CA VAL A 11 -4.84 -16.50 20.97
C VAL A 11 -3.66 -16.30 20.04
N ASN A 12 -2.47 -16.82 20.39
CA ASN A 12 -1.28 -16.69 19.54
C ASN A 12 -1.44 -17.41 18.20
N GLN A 13 -2.11 -18.56 18.17
CA GLN A 13 -2.38 -19.27 16.93
C GLN A 13 -3.36 -18.50 16.04
N LEU A 14 -4.43 -17.93 16.64
CA LEU A 14 -5.35 -17.05 15.92
C LEU A 14 -4.63 -15.83 15.35
N LEU A 15 -3.80 -15.14 16.15
CA LEU A 15 -3.01 -13.99 15.70
C LEU A 15 -2.06 -14.35 14.57
N SER A 16 -1.42 -15.52 14.63
CA SER A 16 -0.52 -16.00 13.58
C SER A 16 -1.24 -16.19 12.25
N ILE A 17 -2.44 -16.76 12.26
CA ILE A 17 -3.28 -16.90 11.06
C ILE A 17 -3.67 -15.51 10.52
N LEU A 18 -4.09 -14.60 11.40
CA LEU A 18 -4.43 -13.23 11.01
C LEU A 18 -3.23 -12.49 10.39
N TYR A 19 -2.03 -12.63 10.96
CA TYR A 19 -0.82 -12.05 10.37
C TYR A 19 -0.46 -12.68 9.02
N GLY A 20 -0.69 -13.98 8.84
CA GLY A 20 -0.55 -14.63 7.54
C GLY A 20 -1.52 -14.07 6.48
N LEU A 21 -2.79 -13.86 6.85
CA LEU A 21 -3.78 -13.25 5.97
C LEU A 21 -3.43 -11.79 5.66
N LEU A 22 -2.97 -11.02 6.65
CA LEU A 22 -2.51 -9.64 6.46
C LEU A 22 -1.34 -9.57 5.47
N ALA A 23 -0.36 -10.48 5.58
CA ALA A 23 0.74 -10.56 4.63
C ALA A 23 0.24 -10.82 3.20
N LEU A 24 -0.73 -11.73 3.03
CA LEU A 24 -1.35 -11.98 1.72
C LEU A 24 -2.08 -10.76 1.18
N SER A 25 -2.84 -10.05 2.02
CA SER A 25 -3.53 -8.81 1.63
C SER A 25 -2.54 -7.74 1.15
N VAL A 26 -1.39 -7.60 1.81
CA VAL A 26 -0.33 -6.67 1.38
C VAL A 26 0.22 -7.06 0.00
N ILE A 27 0.45 -8.35 -0.25
CA ILE A 27 0.89 -8.83 -1.56
C ILE A 27 -0.14 -8.48 -2.65
N ILE A 28 -1.41 -8.75 -2.40
CA ILE A 28 -2.50 -8.43 -3.34
C ILE A 28 -2.56 -6.93 -3.62
N ALA A 29 -2.43 -6.09 -2.58
CA ALA A 29 -2.41 -4.64 -2.72
C ALA A 29 -1.24 -4.16 -3.59
N ILE A 30 -0.02 -4.71 -3.39
CA ILE A 30 1.15 -4.38 -4.20
C ILE A 30 0.92 -4.71 -5.67
N VAL A 31 0.40 -5.91 -5.97
CA VAL A 31 0.08 -6.33 -7.34
C VAL A 31 -0.96 -5.39 -7.95
N GLY A 32 -1.98 -5.01 -7.18
CA GLY A 32 -2.98 -4.02 -7.59
C GLY A 32 -2.36 -2.68 -7.98
N ILE A 33 -1.48 -2.13 -7.13
CA ILE A 33 -0.76 -0.88 -7.41
C ILE A 33 0.07 -0.99 -8.69
N ILE A 34 0.81 -2.09 -8.85
CA ILE A 34 1.63 -2.33 -10.05
C ILE A 34 0.74 -2.34 -11.29
N ASN A 35 -0.40 -3.04 -11.25
CA ASN A 35 -1.33 -3.12 -12.37
C ASN A 35 -1.91 -1.75 -12.73
N THR A 36 -2.33 -0.97 -11.74
CA THR A 36 -2.86 0.39 -11.95
C THR A 36 -1.82 1.30 -12.59
N LEU A 37 -0.58 1.30 -12.08
CA LEU A 37 0.51 2.10 -12.65
C LEU A 37 0.86 1.64 -14.06
N ALA A 38 0.91 0.33 -14.29
CA ALA A 38 1.19 -0.22 -15.62
C ALA A 38 0.12 0.21 -16.64
N LEU A 39 -1.16 0.17 -16.25
CA LEU A 39 -2.27 0.65 -17.08
C LEU A 39 -2.12 2.14 -17.39
N SER A 40 -1.91 2.98 -16.36
CA SER A 40 -1.74 4.43 -16.54
C SER A 40 -0.56 4.78 -17.47
N ILE A 41 0.55 4.04 -17.38
CA ILE A 41 1.71 4.22 -18.27
C ILE A 41 1.35 3.90 -19.73
N VAL A 42 0.55 2.86 -19.96
CA VAL A 42 0.11 2.49 -21.31
C VAL A 42 -0.81 3.56 -21.88
N GLU A 43 -1.78 4.03 -21.10
CA GLU A 43 -2.69 5.11 -21.49
C GLU A 43 -1.94 6.42 -21.80
N ARG A 44 -0.89 6.72 -21.04
CA ARG A 44 -0.10 7.96 -21.16
C ARG A 44 1.21 7.78 -21.95
N ARG A 45 1.35 6.70 -22.73
CA ARG A 45 2.59 6.38 -23.45
C ARG A 45 3.01 7.51 -24.39
N GLN A 46 2.06 8.09 -25.12
CA GLN A 46 2.33 9.21 -26.05
C GLN A 46 2.79 10.47 -25.31
N GLU A 47 2.14 10.82 -24.19
CA GLU A 47 2.53 11.96 -23.35
C GLU A 47 3.97 11.82 -22.83
N ILE A 48 4.32 10.64 -22.32
CA ILE A 48 5.67 10.35 -21.82
C ILE A 48 6.70 10.42 -22.95
N GLY A 49 6.35 9.91 -24.14
CA GLY A 49 7.19 10.01 -25.35
C GLY A 49 7.45 11.45 -25.77
N MET A 50 6.41 12.29 -25.80
CA MET A 50 6.52 13.72 -26.11
C MET A 50 7.36 14.48 -25.07
N LEU A 51 7.11 14.24 -23.77
CA LEU A 51 7.93 14.85 -22.70
C LEU A 51 9.40 14.48 -22.84
N ARG A 52 9.71 13.24 -23.21
CA ARG A 52 11.08 12.79 -23.50
C ARG A 52 11.65 13.41 -24.77
N ALA A 53 10.84 13.68 -25.79
CA ALA A 53 11.28 14.37 -27.01
C ALA A 53 11.69 15.83 -26.74
N VAL A 54 11.01 16.50 -25.79
CA VAL A 54 11.30 17.86 -25.35
C VAL A 54 12.49 17.91 -24.34
N GLY A 55 13.05 16.76 -23.98
CA GLY A 55 14.28 16.66 -23.19
C GLY A 55 14.14 16.11 -21.77
N MET A 56 12.96 15.59 -21.38
CA MET A 56 12.79 14.97 -20.06
C MET A 56 13.72 13.76 -19.88
N VAL A 57 14.53 13.78 -18.82
CA VAL A 57 15.49 12.71 -18.54
C VAL A 57 14.81 11.49 -17.92
N ARG A 58 15.38 10.29 -18.14
CA ARG A 58 14.84 9.02 -17.61
C ARG A 58 14.61 9.04 -16.09
N GLY A 59 15.44 9.76 -15.34
CA GLY A 59 15.29 9.93 -13.89
C GLY A 59 14.06 10.75 -13.49
N GLN A 60 13.66 11.74 -14.29
CA GLN A 60 12.45 12.53 -14.04
C GLN A 60 11.18 11.70 -14.28
N VAL A 61 11.16 10.85 -15.31
CA VAL A 61 10.06 9.88 -15.55
C VAL A 61 9.90 8.94 -14.34
N ARG A 62 11.01 8.39 -13.83
CA ARG A 62 10.97 7.51 -12.65
C ARG A 62 10.43 8.23 -11.44
N ARG A 63 10.95 9.43 -11.15
CA ARG A 63 10.51 10.23 -10.01
C ARG A 63 9.02 10.56 -10.09
N MET A 64 8.51 10.90 -11.27
CA MET A 64 7.08 11.14 -11.49
C MET A 64 6.24 9.92 -11.08
N ILE A 65 6.59 8.74 -11.59
CA ILE A 65 5.85 7.50 -11.30
C ILE A 65 5.97 7.09 -9.84
N THR A 66 7.15 7.27 -9.23
CA THR A 66 7.32 7.04 -7.79
C THR A 66 6.44 7.98 -6.97
N LEU A 67 6.32 9.26 -7.34
CA LEU A 67 5.44 10.20 -6.66
C LEU A 67 3.97 9.84 -6.80
N GLU A 68 3.52 9.44 -8.00
CA GLU A 68 2.16 8.93 -8.22
C GLU A 68 1.87 7.71 -7.33
N SER A 69 2.80 6.76 -7.26
CA SER A 69 2.63 5.57 -6.43
C SER A 69 2.64 5.88 -4.94
N ILE A 70 3.50 6.80 -4.48
CA ILE A 70 3.48 7.29 -3.10
C ILE A 70 2.11 7.90 -2.79
N GLN A 71 1.57 8.73 -3.67
CA GLN A 71 0.24 9.32 -3.49
C GLN A 71 -0.85 8.24 -3.37
N LEU A 72 -0.87 7.25 -4.27
CA LEU A 72 -1.82 6.14 -4.21
C LEU A 72 -1.69 5.35 -2.89
N SER A 73 -0.47 5.03 -2.48
CA SER A 73 -0.21 4.30 -1.23
C SER A 73 -0.65 5.11 0.01
N LEU A 74 -0.42 6.43 -0.01
CA LEU A 74 -0.78 7.33 1.08
C LEU A 74 -2.30 7.48 1.19
N TYR A 75 -3.01 7.68 0.07
CA TYR A 75 -4.47 7.72 0.07
C TYR A 75 -5.06 6.39 0.55
N GLY A 76 -4.54 5.27 0.06
CA GLY A 76 -4.94 3.94 0.51
C GLY A 76 -4.71 3.75 2.01
N ALA A 77 -3.58 4.18 2.54
CA ALA A 77 -3.27 4.06 3.96
C ALA A 77 -4.13 4.97 4.84
N ILE A 78 -4.36 6.22 4.43
CA ILE A 78 -5.26 7.14 5.15
C ILE A 78 -6.67 6.55 5.21
N ILE A 79 -7.21 6.11 4.08
CA ILE A 79 -8.55 5.53 4.02
C ILE A 79 -8.60 4.23 4.84
N GLY A 80 -7.62 3.35 4.69
CA GLY A 80 -7.52 2.09 5.42
C GLY A 80 -7.44 2.28 6.94
N VAL A 81 -6.64 3.22 7.41
CA VAL A 81 -6.52 3.56 8.84
C VAL A 81 -7.84 4.10 9.37
N ASN A 82 -8.50 5.01 8.65
CA ASN A 82 -9.79 5.57 9.08
C ASN A 82 -10.87 4.48 9.18
N ILE A 83 -10.98 3.62 8.16
CA ILE A 83 -11.93 2.51 8.15
C ILE A 83 -11.60 1.51 9.26
N GLY A 84 -10.32 1.14 9.43
CA GLY A 84 -9.87 0.21 10.46
C GLY A 84 -10.13 0.73 11.87
N LEU A 85 -9.86 2.01 12.13
CA LEU A 85 -10.18 2.68 13.40
C LEU A 85 -11.68 2.71 13.66
N TYR A 86 -12.48 3.03 12.64
CA TYR A 86 -13.94 3.08 12.76
C TYR A 86 -14.54 1.71 13.11
N ILE A 87 -14.11 0.65 12.39
CA ILE A 87 -14.54 -0.72 12.66
C ILE A 87 -14.06 -1.18 14.04
N GLY A 88 -12.79 -0.91 14.39
CA GLY A 88 -12.24 -1.23 15.70
C GLY A 88 -12.99 -0.55 16.85
N TRP A 89 -13.37 0.72 16.67
CA TRP A 89 -14.19 1.46 17.63
C TRP A 89 -15.60 0.87 17.77
N MET A 90 -16.24 0.49 16.66
CA MET A 90 -17.53 -0.22 16.69
C MET A 90 -17.43 -1.56 17.44
N PHE A 91 -16.40 -2.35 17.14
CA PHE A 91 -16.17 -3.64 17.80
C PHE A 91 -15.98 -3.48 19.32
N MET A 92 -15.18 -2.50 19.74
CA MET A 92 -14.98 -2.19 21.16
C MET A 92 -16.28 -1.76 21.84
N ASN A 93 -17.13 -0.97 21.18
CA ASN A 93 -18.42 -0.58 21.75
C ASN A 93 -19.35 -1.77 21.99
N VAL A 94 -19.32 -2.79 21.12
CA VAL A 94 -20.05 -4.05 21.35
C VAL A 94 -19.47 -4.80 22.55
N MET A 95 -18.14 -4.92 22.62
CA MET A 95 -17.44 -5.64 23.70
C MET A 95 -17.49 -4.94 25.06
N LYS A 96 -17.80 -3.64 25.14
CA LYS A 96 -18.03 -2.94 26.41
C LYS A 96 -19.10 -3.62 27.26
N THR A 97 -20.12 -4.21 26.64
CA THR A 97 -21.16 -4.98 27.34
C THR A 97 -20.63 -6.26 28.01
N GLN A 98 -19.44 -6.71 27.64
CA GLN A 98 -18.76 -7.89 28.18
C GLN A 98 -17.63 -7.53 29.17
N GLY A 99 -17.52 -6.27 29.59
CA GLY A 99 -16.57 -5.81 30.63
C GLY A 99 -15.23 -5.27 30.11
N ILE A 100 -15.01 -5.20 28.80
CA ILE A 100 -13.80 -4.60 28.20
C ILE A 100 -14.03 -3.09 28.04
N THR A 101 -13.48 -2.28 28.94
CA THR A 101 -13.77 -0.83 29.03
C THR A 101 -12.63 0.09 28.60
N GLN A 102 -11.40 -0.42 28.48
CA GLN A 102 -10.25 0.40 28.10
C GLN A 102 -10.08 0.48 26.59
N ILE A 103 -10.23 1.70 26.04
CA ILE A 103 -9.91 2.00 24.65
C ILE A 103 -8.49 2.57 24.63
N VAL A 104 -7.57 1.82 24.03
CA VAL A 104 -6.20 2.29 23.77
C VAL A 104 -6.01 2.30 22.26
N ILE A 105 -5.81 3.49 21.69
CA ILE A 105 -5.48 3.65 20.28
C ILE A 105 -3.96 3.51 20.14
N PRO A 106 -3.46 2.52 19.39
CA PRO A 106 -2.02 2.28 19.25
C PRO A 106 -1.43 3.23 18.20
N TRP A 107 -1.21 4.49 18.56
CA TRP A 107 -0.65 5.53 17.68
C TRP A 107 0.68 5.13 17.05
N GLU A 108 1.55 4.43 17.79
CA GLU A 108 2.83 3.92 17.30
C GLU A 108 2.66 2.98 16.10
N HIS A 109 1.67 2.08 16.16
CA HIS A 109 1.41 1.12 15.09
C HIS A 109 0.81 1.80 13.87
N ILE A 110 -0.04 2.82 14.07
CA ILE A 110 -0.62 3.61 12.97
C ILE A 110 0.49 4.35 12.23
N ILE A 111 1.39 5.03 12.95
CA ILE A 111 2.51 5.74 12.36
C ILE A 111 3.45 4.77 11.63
N ALA A 112 3.77 3.62 12.24
CA ALA A 112 4.59 2.60 11.62
C ALA A 112 3.96 2.08 10.31
N MET A 113 2.65 1.86 10.28
CA MET A 113 1.92 1.44 9.07
C MET A 113 1.91 2.51 7.98
N LEU A 114 1.77 3.79 8.33
CA LEU A 114 1.86 4.89 7.36
C LEU A 114 3.25 4.99 6.72
N ILE A 115 4.30 4.78 7.52
CA ILE A 115 5.67 4.73 6.99
C ILE A 115 5.84 3.50 6.11
N ALA A 116 5.37 2.33 6.57
CA ALA A 116 5.43 1.08 5.81
C ALA A 116 4.69 1.19 4.47
N SER A 117 3.52 1.83 4.42
CA SER A 117 2.78 2.02 3.17
C SER A 117 3.53 2.89 2.16
N ALA A 118 4.23 3.94 2.63
CA ALA A 118 5.05 4.76 1.76
C ALA A 118 6.24 3.96 1.18
N VAL A 119 6.89 3.14 2.01
CA VAL A 119 7.96 2.24 1.58
C VAL A 119 7.43 1.22 0.55
N VAL A 120 6.27 0.62 0.81
CA VAL A 120 5.63 -0.31 -0.12
C VAL A 120 5.29 0.36 -1.45
N GLY A 121 4.77 1.60 -1.44
CA GLY A 121 4.52 2.38 -2.66
C GLY A 121 5.80 2.61 -3.46
N ILE A 122 6.89 2.98 -2.81
CA ILE A 122 8.19 3.14 -3.47
C ILE A 122 8.64 1.83 -4.12
N ILE A 123 8.57 0.70 -3.39
CA ILE A 123 8.95 -0.62 -3.88
C ILE A 123 8.08 -1.03 -5.08
N ALA A 124 6.77 -0.84 -4.99
CA ALA A 124 5.82 -1.16 -6.07
C ALA A 124 6.09 -0.35 -7.34
N ALA A 125 6.51 0.91 -7.21
CA ALA A 125 6.82 1.78 -8.34
C ALA A 125 8.14 1.48 -9.06
N VAL A 126 9.05 0.70 -8.47
CA VAL A 126 10.39 0.48 -9.05
C VAL A 126 10.29 -0.12 -10.45
N TRP A 127 9.58 -1.23 -10.59
CA TRP A 127 9.44 -1.92 -11.87
C TRP A 127 8.70 -1.10 -12.95
N PRO A 128 7.48 -0.56 -12.70
CA PRO A 128 6.77 0.25 -13.68
C PRO A 128 7.51 1.56 -14.01
N GLY A 129 8.15 2.19 -13.02
CA GLY A 129 8.97 3.39 -13.22
C GLY A 129 10.16 3.15 -14.16
N ILE A 130 10.84 2.00 -14.01
CA ILE A 130 11.90 1.60 -14.94
C ILE A 130 11.32 1.39 -16.34
N ARG A 131 10.19 0.68 -16.46
CA ARG A 131 9.56 0.36 -17.74
C ARG A 131 9.16 1.64 -18.51
N ALA A 132 8.50 2.58 -17.85
CA ALA A 132 8.13 3.86 -18.46
C ALA A 132 9.34 4.70 -18.87
N SER A 133 10.40 4.73 -18.05
CA SER A 133 11.63 5.48 -18.37
C SER A 133 12.36 4.99 -19.62
N ARG A 134 12.02 3.78 -20.11
CA ARG A 134 12.61 3.18 -21.31
C ARG A 134 11.82 3.45 -22.59
N ILE A 135 10.59 4.00 -22.53
CA ILE A 135 9.78 4.34 -23.71
C ILE A 135 10.53 5.34 -24.59
N SER A 136 10.93 4.97 -25.81
CA SER A 136 11.67 5.86 -26.71
C SER A 136 10.75 6.87 -27.39
N PRO A 137 11.18 8.13 -27.60
CA PRO A 137 10.43 9.09 -28.42
C PRO A 137 10.21 8.59 -29.86
N LEU A 138 11.18 7.86 -30.41
CA LEU A 138 11.10 7.32 -31.77
C LEU A 138 10.00 6.25 -31.90
N ASP A 139 9.80 5.42 -30.86
CA ASP A 139 8.75 4.39 -30.82
C ASP A 139 7.33 4.99 -30.76
N VAL A 140 7.20 6.30 -30.53
CA VAL A 140 5.93 7.00 -30.43
C VAL A 140 5.59 7.76 -31.72
N ILE A 141 6.61 8.08 -32.53
CA ILE A 141 6.45 8.80 -33.81
C ILE A 141 6.33 7.81 -34.98
N ALA A 142 6.84 6.59 -34.83
CA ALA A 142 6.83 5.56 -35.86
C ALA A 142 5.57 4.67 -35.88
N ASP A 143 4.77 4.70 -34.81
CA ASP A 143 3.42 4.09 -34.70
C ASP A 143 2.35 5.14 -35.05
#